data_AF-A0A2E9P3C0-F1
#
_entry.id   AF-A0A2E9P3C0-F1
#
_cell.length_a   1.000
_cell.length_b   1.000
_cell.length_c   1.000
_cell.angle_alpha   90.00
_cell.angle_beta   90.00
_cell.angle_gamma   90.00
#
_symmetry.space_group_name_H-M   'P 1'
#
loop_
_entity.id
_entity.type
_entity.pdbx_description
1 polymer ?
#
loop_
_entity_poly.entity_id
_entity_poly.type
_entity_poly.pdbx_seq_one_letter_code
_entity_poly.pdbx_strand_id
1 'polypeptide(L)'
;MQQPDLQGLFKLVKRLDSLLTDEYEALKTQKLDAFEALQQEKISLLHALSSSDIVENPDHPTDPEWLKEVASNPLWSDITRVLEKCKKSHQRNELLISKQLDAIKGALSTLQNQDPAGSLELYTKLGRVKSSRRSILSDDA
;
A
#
# COMPACT_ATOMS: atom_id res chain seq x y z
N MET A 1 27.11 31.91 10.86
CA MET A 1 25.88 31.26 11.35
C MET A 1 25.01 30.97 10.13
N GLN A 2 24.99 29.73 9.65
CA GLN A 2 24.04 29.31 8.61
C GLN A 2 22.65 29.31 9.24
N GLN A 3 21.74 30.17 8.77
CA GLN A 3 20.35 30.07 9.18
C GLN A 3 19.77 28.75 8.66
N PRO A 4 19.00 28.02 9.47
CA PRO A 4 18.32 26.82 8.99
C PRO A 4 17.34 27.21 7.89
N ASP A 5 17.45 26.60 6.70
CA ASP A 5 16.52 26.82 5.59
C ASP A 5 15.18 26.13 5.84
N LEU A 6 14.49 26.58 6.88
CA LEU A 6 13.16 26.12 7.27
C LEU A 6 12.11 26.42 6.19
N GLN A 7 12.33 27.46 5.39
CA GLN A 7 11.41 27.82 4.32
C GLN A 7 11.52 26.86 3.13
N GLY A 8 12.75 26.49 2.74
CA GLY A 8 12.99 25.44 1.76
C GLY A 8 12.42 24.10 2.22
N LEU A 9 12.67 23.72 3.47
CA LEU A 9 12.13 22.49 4.04
C LEU A 9 10.60 22.50 4.08
N PHE A 10 9.97 23.61 4.47
CA PHE A 10 8.51 23.71 4.46
C PHE A 10 7.92 23.56 3.05
N LYS A 11 8.56 24.13 2.02
CA LYS A 11 8.14 23.94 0.62
C LYS A 11 8.22 22.48 0.20
N LEU A 12 9.31 21.78 0.54
CA LEU A 12 9.47 20.36 0.24
C LEU A 12 8.38 19.51 0.93
N VAL A 13 8.13 19.77 2.21
CA VAL A 13 7.10 19.06 2.98
C VAL A 13 5.69 19.32 2.42
N LYS A 14 5.39 20.56 1.99
CA LYS A 14 4.13 20.88 1.30
C LYS A 14 3.99 20.19 -0.05
N ARG A 15 5.08 20.09 -0.81
CA ARG A 15 5.06 19.36 -2.08
C ARG A 15 4.80 17.87 -1.85
N LEU A 16 5.41 17.28 -0.82
CA LEU A 16 5.16 15.90 -0.43
C LEU A 16 3.70 15.65 -0.04
N ASP A 17 3.06 16.55 0.73
CA ASP A 17 1.63 16.45 1.09
C ASP A 17 0.72 16.47 -0.15
N SER A 18 1.02 17.35 -1.12
CA SER A 18 0.31 17.39 -2.40
C SER A 18 0.49 16.09 -3.17
N LEU A 19 1.74 15.61 -3.29
CA LEU A 19 2.05 14.39 -4.02
C LEU A 19 1.33 13.17 -3.45
N LEU A 20 1.29 13.02 -2.11
CA LEU A 20 0.56 11.94 -1.45
C LEU A 20 -0.96 12.01 -1.68
N THR A 21 -1.49 13.20 -1.94
CA THR A 21 -2.89 13.40 -2.32
C THR A 21 -3.11 12.99 -3.78
N ASP A 22 -2.20 13.35 -4.67
CA ASP A 22 -2.26 12.96 -6.09
C ASP A 22 -2.11 11.44 -6.26
N GLU A 23 -1.22 10.81 -5.50
CA GLU A 23 -1.09 9.34 -5.44
C GLU A 23 -2.40 8.68 -5.04
N TYR A 24 -3.09 9.23 -4.04
CA TYR A 24 -4.36 8.68 -3.57
C TYR A 24 -5.42 8.70 -4.66
N GLU A 25 -5.54 9.81 -5.39
CA GLU A 25 -6.49 9.93 -6.50
C GLU A 25 -6.11 9.03 -7.67
N ALA A 26 -4.82 8.89 -7.99
CA ALA A 26 -4.35 7.94 -9.00
C ALA A 26 -4.69 6.49 -8.64
N LEU A 27 -4.42 6.08 -7.40
CA LEU A 27 -4.76 4.74 -6.88
C LEU A 27 -6.27 4.49 -6.87
N LYS A 28 -7.06 5.49 -6.46
CA LYS A 28 -8.52 5.40 -6.42
C LYS A 28 -9.12 5.27 -7.82
N THR A 29 -8.54 5.93 -8.82
CA THR A 29 -8.98 5.90 -10.22
C THR A 29 -8.28 4.83 -11.07
N GLN A 30 -7.50 3.94 -10.43
CA GLN A 30 -6.75 2.85 -11.09
C GLN A 30 -5.78 3.32 -12.19
N LYS A 31 -5.29 4.56 -12.09
CA LYS A 31 -4.29 5.12 -13.02
C LYS A 31 -2.88 4.74 -12.58
N LEU A 32 -2.51 3.48 -12.80
CA LEU A 32 -1.23 2.93 -12.33
C LEU A 32 -0.01 3.63 -12.94
N ASP A 33 -0.05 3.97 -14.23
CA ASP A 33 1.04 4.71 -14.89
C ASP A 33 1.28 6.08 -14.23
N ALA A 34 0.20 6.77 -13.86
CA ALA A 34 0.27 8.04 -13.16
C ALA A 34 0.82 7.87 -11.74
N PHE A 35 0.41 6.81 -11.03
CA PHE A 35 0.93 6.48 -9.71
C PHE A 35 2.43 6.15 -9.75
N GLU A 36 2.90 5.40 -10.74
CA GLU A 36 4.31 5.04 -10.91
C GLU A 36 5.18 6.27 -11.19
N ALA A 37 4.70 7.18 -12.05
CA ALA A 37 5.38 8.46 -12.29
C ALA A 37 5.55 9.29 -10.99
N LEU A 38 4.53 9.29 -10.13
CA LEU A 38 4.59 9.99 -8.83
C LEU A 38 5.58 9.35 -7.84
N GLN A 39 5.85 8.04 -7.94
CA GLN A 39 6.84 7.38 -7.05
C GLN A 39 8.26 7.93 -7.26
N GLN A 40 8.64 8.23 -8.51
CA GLN A 40 9.97 8.79 -8.80
C GLN A 40 10.15 10.16 -8.14
N GLU A 41 9.14 11.04 -8.27
CA GLU A 41 9.16 12.35 -7.65
C GLU A 41 9.20 12.24 -6.11
N LYS A 42 8.43 11.31 -5.53
CA LYS A 42 8.44 11.07 -4.09
C LYS A 42 9.82 10.68 -3.57
N ILE A 43 10.52 9.80 -4.27
CA ILE A 43 11.89 9.38 -3.90
C ILE A 43 12.82 10.59 -3.91
N SER A 44 12.76 11.42 -4.95
CA SER A 44 13.57 12.64 -5.03
C SER A 44 13.27 13.62 -3.88
N LEU A 45 12.00 13.81 -3.54
CA LEU A 45 11.58 14.68 -2.44
C LEU A 45 12.02 14.14 -1.07
N LEU A 46 11.89 12.82 -0.83
CA LEU A 46 12.33 12.20 0.41
C LEU A 46 13.84 12.29 0.58
N HIS A 47 14.61 12.11 -0.50
CA HIS A 47 16.05 12.31 -0.50
C HIS A 47 16.41 13.76 -0.18
N ALA A 48 15.74 14.74 -0.79
CA ALA A 48 15.96 16.15 -0.49
C ALA A 48 15.59 16.53 0.95
N LEU A 49 14.59 15.87 1.54
CA LEU A 49 14.20 16.05 2.93
C LEU A 49 15.20 15.42 3.90
N SER A 50 15.75 14.25 3.58
CA SER A 50 16.76 13.59 4.41
C SER A 50 18.12 14.27 4.34
N SER A 51 18.48 14.83 3.19
CA SER A 51 19.73 15.59 3.00
C SER A 51 19.67 17.03 3.51
N SER A 52 18.60 17.42 4.20
CA SER A 52 18.53 18.75 4.80
C SER A 52 19.48 18.81 5.99
N ASP A 53 20.23 19.91 6.13
CA ASP A 53 21.22 20.18 7.19
C ASP A 53 20.72 19.95 8.63
N ILE A 54 19.39 19.89 8.82
CA ILE A 54 18.72 19.63 10.10
C ILE A 54 18.75 18.12 10.46
N VAL A 55 18.79 17.24 9.46
CA VAL A 55 18.72 15.77 9.61
C VAL A 55 20.11 15.14 9.44
N GLU A 56 20.92 15.62 8.50
CA GLU A 56 22.30 15.18 8.25
C GLU A 56 23.30 16.21 8.78
N ASN A 57 23.60 16.15 10.08
CA ASN A 57 24.85 16.70 10.61
C ASN A 57 25.56 15.60 11.45
N PRO A 58 26.20 14.62 10.80
CA PRO A 58 26.92 13.56 11.50
C PRO A 58 28.19 14.04 12.24
N ASP A 59 28.73 15.21 11.89
CA ASP A 59 30.02 15.71 12.42
C ASP A 59 29.90 16.83 13.48
N HIS A 60 28.68 17.31 13.77
CA HIS A 60 28.46 18.31 14.81
C HIS A 60 27.34 17.83 15.73
N PRO A 61 27.57 17.59 17.04
CA PRO A 61 26.46 17.45 17.97
C PRO A 61 25.66 18.73 17.85
N THR A 62 24.40 18.62 17.40
CA THR A 62 23.56 19.78 17.16
C THR A 62 23.54 20.59 18.45
N ASP A 63 24.09 21.81 18.43
CA ASP A 63 24.19 22.61 19.64
C ASP A 63 22.80 22.67 20.29
N PRO A 64 22.68 22.37 21.59
CA PRO A 64 21.40 22.34 22.26
C PRO A 64 20.69 23.70 22.22
N GLU A 65 21.44 24.79 22.01
CA GLU A 65 20.89 26.13 21.77
C GLU A 65 20.28 26.28 20.37
N TRP A 66 20.91 25.73 19.32
CA TRP A 66 20.36 25.74 17.96
C TRP A 66 19.10 24.88 17.84
N LEU A 67 19.08 23.70 18.49
CA LEU A 67 17.86 22.88 18.56
C LEU A 67 16.72 23.63 19.27
N LYS A 68 17.01 24.35 20.36
CA LYS A 68 16.01 25.15 21.06
C LYS A 68 15.51 26.31 20.21
N GLU A 69 16.38 26.98 19.46
CA GLU A 69 16.00 28.08 18.57
C GLU A 69 15.13 27.59 17.40
N VAL A 70 15.49 26.46 16.78
CA VAL A 70 14.66 25.81 15.74
C VAL A 70 13.33 25.34 16.30
N ALA A 71 13.32 24.69 17.47
CA ALA A 71 12.10 24.21 18.11
C ALA A 71 11.16 25.35 18.54
N SER A 72 11.72 26.52 18.87
CA SER A 72 10.94 27.72 19.21
C SER A 72 10.36 28.43 17.99
N ASN A 73 10.80 28.07 16.77
CA ASN A 73 10.32 28.68 15.55
C ASN A 73 8.91 28.16 15.18
N PRO A 74 7.91 29.03 14.96
CA PRO A 74 6.57 28.60 14.56
C PRO A 74 6.54 27.85 13.22
N LEU A 75 7.48 28.09 12.30
CA LEU A 75 7.56 27.34 11.05
C LEU A 75 7.93 25.87 11.30
N TRP A 76 8.74 25.58 12.31
CA TRP A 76 9.09 24.20 12.66
C TRP A 76 7.89 23.42 13.19
N SER A 77 7.03 24.05 13.99
CA SER A 77 5.79 23.41 14.44
C SER A 77 4.81 23.17 13.28
N ASP A 78 4.75 24.09 12.31
CA ASP A 78 3.97 23.89 11.09
C ASP A 78 4.53 22.77 10.20
N ILE A 79 5.85 22.67 10.05
CA ILE A 79 6.54 21.60 9.33
C ILE A 79 6.20 20.24 9.93
N THR A 80 6.41 20.09 11.24
CA THR A 80 6.17 18.82 11.95
C THR A 80 4.70 18.39 11.86
N ARG A 81 3.76 19.34 11.99
CA ARG A 81 2.33 19.08 11.77
C ARG A 81 2.03 18.57 10.36
N VAL A 82 2.65 19.16 9.32
CA VAL A 82 2.44 18.68 7.95
C VAL A 82 3.10 17.32 7.74
N LEU A 83 4.28 17.06 8.31
CA LEU A 83 4.92 15.75 8.26
C LEU A 83 4.07 14.65 8.90
N GLU A 84 3.44 14.91 10.04
CA GLU A 84 2.48 13.98 10.65
C GLU A 84 1.29 13.69 9.72
N LYS A 85 0.79 14.71 9.03
CA LYS A 85 -0.26 14.56 8.02
C LYS A 85 0.24 13.73 6.82
N CYS A 86 1.46 13.96 6.34
CA CYS A 86 2.08 13.16 5.28
C CYS A 86 2.19 11.70 5.69
N LYS A 87 2.61 11.40 6.93
CA LYS A 87 2.67 10.02 7.46
C LYS A 87 1.30 9.34 7.40
N LYS A 88 0.24 10.00 7.89
CA LYS A 88 -1.13 9.47 7.86
C LYS A 88 -1.63 9.27 6.42
N SER A 89 -1.33 10.21 5.53
CA SER A 89 -1.73 10.13 4.11
C SER A 89 -1.01 9.00 3.40
N HIS A 90 0.27 8.79 3.68
CA HIS A 90 1.03 7.66 3.13
C HIS A 90 0.49 6.31 3.60
N GLN A 91 0.19 6.17 4.91
CA GLN A 91 -0.44 4.95 5.46
C GLN A 91 -1.80 4.65 4.82
N ARG A 92 -2.60 5.70 4.54
CA ARG A 92 -3.87 5.55 3.83
C ARG A 92 -3.65 5.01 2.40
N ASN A 93 -2.65 5.52 1.69
CA ASN A 93 -2.34 5.06 0.32
C ASN A 93 -1.88 3.60 0.33
N GLU A 94 -1.02 3.22 1.27
CA GLU A 94 -0.57 1.84 1.49
C GLU A 94 -1.75 0.89 1.73
N LEU A 95 -2.67 1.25 2.63
CA LEU A 95 -3.87 0.46 2.92
C LEU A 95 -4.74 0.26 1.67
N LEU A 96 -4.86 1.28 0.82
CA LEU A 96 -5.63 1.20 -0.42
C LEU A 96 -5.00 0.20 -1.40
N ILE A 97 -3.68 0.27 -1.59
CA ILE A 97 -2.94 -0.66 -2.45
C ILE A 97 -3.11 -2.10 -1.96
N SER A 98 -2.92 -2.34 -0.66
CA SER A 98 -3.05 -3.68 -0.07
C SER A 98 -4.44 -4.28 -0.31
N LYS A 99 -5.50 -3.49 -0.10
CA LYS A 99 -6.88 -3.93 -0.37
C LYS A 99 -7.12 -4.27 -1.85
N GLN A 100 -6.58 -3.47 -2.76
CA GLN A 100 -6.69 -3.74 -4.20
C GLN A 100 -5.97 -5.04 -4.58
N LEU A 101 -4.77 -5.27 -4.04
CA LEU A 101 -4.01 -6.51 -4.26
C LEU A 101 -4.74 -7.74 -3.70
N ASP A 102 -5.33 -7.63 -2.51
CA ASP A 102 -6.10 -8.74 -1.92
C ASP A 102 -7.32 -9.10 -2.75
N ALA A 103 -8.03 -8.10 -3.30
CA ALA A 103 -9.14 -8.32 -4.21
C ALA A 103 -8.70 -9.03 -5.51
N ILE A 104 -7.57 -8.61 -6.10
CA ILE A 104 -7.01 -9.24 -7.31
C ILE A 104 -6.60 -10.69 -7.02
N LYS A 105 -5.90 -10.94 -5.91
CA LYS A 105 -5.52 -12.30 -5.49
C LYS A 105 -6.76 -13.18 -5.28
N GLY A 106 -7.79 -12.65 -4.59
CA GLY A 106 -9.06 -13.35 -4.39
C GLY A 106 -9.74 -13.71 -5.71
N ALA A 107 -9.84 -12.76 -6.64
CA ALA A 107 -10.39 -13.00 -7.98
C ALA A 107 -9.61 -14.10 -8.73
N LEU A 108 -8.27 -14.03 -8.73
CA LEU A 108 -7.42 -15.05 -9.35
C LEU A 108 -7.62 -16.43 -8.71
N SER A 109 -7.68 -16.52 -7.38
CA SER A 109 -7.95 -17.78 -6.68
C SER A 109 -9.31 -18.35 -7.05
N THR A 110 -10.35 -17.52 -7.19
CA THR A 110 -11.67 -18.00 -7.63
C THR A 110 -11.66 -18.51 -9.06
N LEU A 111 -10.92 -17.86 -9.97
CA LEU A 111 -10.79 -18.31 -11.36
C LEU A 111 -9.99 -19.61 -11.48
N GLN A 112 -8.91 -19.76 -10.68
CA GLN A 112 -8.09 -20.98 -10.66
C GLN A 112 -8.80 -22.17 -10.02
N ASN A 113 -9.63 -21.94 -8.99
CA ASN A 113 -10.37 -23.00 -8.31
C ASN A 113 -11.63 -23.47 -9.05
N GLN A 114 -11.95 -22.89 -10.22
CA GLN A 114 -12.96 -23.44 -11.15
C GLN A 114 -12.39 -24.61 -11.96
N ASP A 115 -11.75 -25.57 -11.28
CA ASP A 115 -11.25 -26.78 -11.94
C ASP A 115 -12.46 -27.62 -12.41
N PRO A 116 -12.66 -27.83 -13.73
CA PRO A 116 -13.78 -28.61 -14.27
C PRO A 116 -13.78 -30.07 -13.79
N ALA A 117 -12.65 -30.58 -13.26
CA ALA A 117 -12.58 -31.91 -12.67
C ALA A 117 -13.54 -32.10 -11.48
N GLY A 118 -13.71 -31.06 -10.63
CA GLY A 118 -14.63 -31.10 -9.49
C GLY A 118 -16.11 -31.09 -9.90
N SER A 119 -16.44 -30.42 -11.01
CA SER A 119 -17.81 -30.44 -11.55
C SER A 119 -18.17 -31.77 -12.21
N LEU A 120 -17.19 -32.49 -12.79
CA LEU A 120 -17.39 -33.81 -13.38
C LEU A 120 -17.61 -34.89 -12.30
N GLU A 121 -16.87 -34.82 -11.18
CA GLU A 121 -17.05 -35.76 -10.06
C GLU A 121 -18.47 -35.70 -9.47
N LEU A 122 -19.07 -34.51 -9.35
CA LEU A 122 -20.43 -34.35 -8.83
C LEU A 122 -21.50 -34.97 -9.76
N TYR A 123 -21.28 -34.94 -11.08
CA TYR A 123 -22.18 -35.56 -12.05
C TYR A 123 -22.11 -37.10 -12.02
N THR A 124 -20.92 -37.66 -11.76
CA THR A 124 -20.75 -39.12 -11.68
C THR A 124 -21.36 -39.73 -10.41
N LYS A 125 -21.44 -38.97 -9.31
CA LYS A 125 -21.99 -39.47 -8.04
C LYS A 125 -23.53 -39.48 -7.97
N LEU A 126 -24.23 -38.69 -8.79
CA LEU A 126 -25.70 -38.75 -8.88
C LEU A 126 -26.23 -39.85 -9.83
N GLY A 127 -25.38 -40.40 -10.70
CA GLY A 127 -25.82 -41.25 -11.83
C GLY A 127 -25.59 -42.76 -11.71
N ARG A 128 -24.89 -43.25 -10.68
CA ARG A 128 -24.58 -44.70 -10.57
C ARG A 128 -25.34 -45.38 -9.44
N VAL A 129 -26.65 -45.55 -9.62
CA VAL A 129 -27.39 -46.59 -8.90
C VAL A 129 -26.93 -47.94 -9.43
N LYS A 130 -25.99 -48.58 -8.72
CA LYS A 130 -25.57 -49.95 -9.00
C LYS A 130 -26.79 -50.84 -8.73
N SER A 131 -27.57 -51.14 -9.76
CA SER A 131 -28.63 -52.14 -9.73
C SER A 131 -28.00 -53.51 -9.46
N SER A 132 -27.83 -53.83 -8.18
CA SER A 132 -27.58 -55.19 -7.73
C SER A 132 -28.90 -55.93 -7.83
N ARG A 133 -29.20 -56.48 -9.01
CA ARG A 133 -30.33 -57.38 -9.21
C ARG A 133 -30.14 -58.61 -8.32
N ARG A 134 -31.00 -58.70 -7.31
CA ARG A 134 -31.26 -59.86 -6.47
C ARG A 134 -31.66 -61.02 -7.40
N SER A 135 -30.82 -62.04 -7.56
CA SER A 135 -31.25 -63.32 -8.14
C SER A 135 -31.92 -64.13 -7.04
N ILE A 136 -33.24 -64.17 -7.05
CA ILE A 136 -34.01 -65.12 -6.25
C ILE A 136 -34.89 -65.90 -7.25
N LEU A 137 -34.83 -67.24 -7.15
CA LEU A 137 -35.69 -68.27 -7.76
C LEU A 137 -35.37 -68.54 -9.25
N SER A 138 -35.25 -69.77 -9.77
CA SER A 138 -35.72 -71.09 -9.36
C SER A 138 -34.85 -72.18 -10.02
N ASP A 139 -34.79 -73.39 -9.46
CA ASP A 139 -34.91 -74.60 -10.29
C ASP A 139 -35.56 -75.72 -9.46
N ASP A 140 -36.74 -76.13 -9.93
CA ASP A 140 -37.46 -77.35 -9.56
C ASP A 140 -36.84 -78.52 -10.36
N ALA A 141 -36.43 -79.59 -9.68
CA ALA A 141 -36.44 -80.97 -10.16
C ALA A 141 -36.25 -81.95 -9.00
#